data_AF-A0A661BTI1-F1
#
_entry.id   AF-A0A661BTI1-F1
#
_cell.length_a   1.000
_cell.length_b   1.000
_cell.length_c   1.000
_cell.angle_alpha   90.00
_cell.angle_beta   90.00
_cell.angle_gamma   90.00
#
_symmetry.space_group_name_H-M   'P 1'
#
loop_
_entity.id
_entity.type
_entity.pdbx_description
1 polymer ?
#
loop_
_entity_poly.entity_id
_entity_poly.type
_entity_poly.pdbx_seq_one_letter_code
_entity_poly.pdbx_strand_id
1 'polypeptide(L)'
;MDKKNKKDNEIRIKVGISCFFILFISYAYFLQTYKNPNVVTRMGLTLSLIENGSIKINQYQRATIDKAYHKGNYYSDKAPGLSFTAIPFAAIADAVLRFKNTSISLVESGKVSRAFGVIVHFSTIFTSGLSTAIAALVLYFIALRIGASITGAVFAMLCFGLATPAWGWATAFFGHATASSCLFLGFAIIFHLRHSPADARRDACFGFLAGALLSWAVVVEFTSAISAAMIGIYALMTGIHWDRSRQI
;
A
#
# COMPACT_ATOMS: atom_id res chain seq x y z
N MET A 1 -10.75 36.10 -4.29
CA MET A 1 -9.77 34.99 -4.46
C MET A 1 -9.40 34.96 -5.94
N ASP A 2 -8.15 35.25 -6.27
CA ASP A 2 -7.74 35.80 -7.57
C ASP A 2 -7.61 34.75 -8.69
N LYS A 3 -7.93 35.10 -9.95
CA LYS A 3 -7.92 34.18 -11.11
C LYS A 3 -6.54 33.51 -11.30
N LYS A 4 -5.47 34.24 -10.96
CA LYS A 4 -4.08 33.77 -10.99
C LYS A 4 -3.82 32.62 -10.00
N ASN A 5 -4.26 32.76 -8.74
CA ASN A 5 -4.13 31.71 -7.73
C ASN A 5 -4.90 30.44 -8.10
N LYS A 6 -6.05 30.57 -8.76
CA LYS A 6 -6.81 29.42 -9.26
C LYS A 6 -6.06 28.67 -10.36
N LYS A 7 -5.47 29.40 -11.31
CA LYS A 7 -4.66 28.83 -12.40
C LYS A 7 -3.39 28.15 -11.87
N ASP A 8 -2.71 28.75 -10.90
CA ASP A 8 -1.51 28.17 -10.30
C ASP A 8 -1.81 26.87 -9.52
N ASN A 9 -2.94 26.83 -8.80
CA ASN A 9 -3.40 25.61 -8.13
C ASN A 9 -3.76 24.51 -9.14
N GLU A 10 -4.40 24.86 -10.25
CA GLU A 10 -4.73 23.91 -11.32
C GLU A 10 -3.46 23.29 -11.92
N ILE A 11 -2.43 24.10 -12.19
CA ILE A 11 -1.13 23.62 -12.69
C ILE A 11 -0.48 22.66 -11.68
N ARG A 12 -0.44 23.03 -10.39
CA ARG A 12 0.12 22.18 -9.32
C ARG A 12 -0.53 20.81 -9.27
N ILE A 13 -1.86 20.77 -9.38
CA ILE A 13 -2.63 19.51 -9.35
C ILE A 13 -2.34 18.69 -10.60
N LYS A 14 -2.40 19.29 -11.78
CA LYS A 14 -2.15 18.58 -13.06
C LYS A 14 -0.76 17.95 -13.08
N VAL A 15 0.27 18.69 -12.68
CA VAL A 15 1.65 18.17 -12.62
C VAL A 15 1.76 16.97 -11.67
N GLY A 16 1.23 17.09 -10.45
CA GLY A 16 1.24 15.98 -9.49
C GLY A 16 0.54 14.73 -10.02
N ILE A 17 -0.65 14.90 -10.63
CA ILE A 17 -1.42 13.79 -11.22
C ILE A 17 -0.68 13.16 -12.39
N SER A 18 -0.06 13.95 -13.27
CA SER A 18 0.75 13.41 -14.38
C SER A 18 1.92 12.58 -13.86
N CYS A 19 2.67 13.08 -12.87
CA CYS A 19 3.75 12.32 -12.23
C CYS A 19 3.24 11.06 -11.53
N PHE A 20 2.06 11.12 -10.90
CA PHE A 20 1.43 9.94 -10.31
C PHE A 20 1.18 8.86 -11.36
N PHE A 21 0.62 9.20 -12.52
CA PHE A 21 0.38 8.22 -13.58
C PHE A 21 1.69 7.68 -14.17
N ILE A 22 2.73 8.51 -14.31
CA ILE A 22 4.06 8.04 -14.75
C ILE A 22 4.59 6.97 -13.78
N LEU A 23 4.55 7.23 -12.47
CA LEU A 23 4.98 6.27 -11.46
C LEU A 23 4.10 5.01 -11.47
N PHE A 24 2.77 5.18 -11.46
CA PHE A 24 1.83 4.07 -11.45
C PHE A 24 1.98 3.16 -12.68
N ILE A 25 2.14 3.74 -13.87
CA ILE A 25 2.40 3.00 -15.11
C ILE A 25 3.76 2.29 -15.04
N SER A 26 4.80 2.95 -14.51
CA SER A 26 6.10 2.30 -14.28
C SER A 26 5.94 1.07 -13.37
N TYR A 27 5.29 1.21 -12.22
CA TYR A 27 5.09 0.10 -11.29
C TYR A 27 4.17 -0.99 -11.86
N ALA A 28 3.26 -0.64 -12.76
CA ALA A 28 2.39 -1.58 -13.43
C ALA A 28 3.07 -2.36 -14.56
N TYR A 29 4.10 -1.78 -15.19
CA TYR A 29 4.82 -2.45 -16.27
C TYR A 29 5.78 -3.54 -15.76
N PHE A 30 6.43 -3.30 -14.61
CA PHE A 30 7.43 -4.20 -14.06
C PHE A 30 6.85 -5.13 -12.99
N LEU A 31 7.30 -6.38 -12.99
CA LEU A 31 6.94 -7.38 -11.99
C LEU A 31 8.18 -8.17 -11.58
N GLN A 32 8.45 -8.20 -10.28
CA GLN A 32 9.41 -9.14 -9.73
C GLN A 32 8.86 -10.58 -9.75
N THR A 33 9.74 -11.58 -9.82
CA THR A 33 9.34 -12.98 -10.02
C THR A 33 8.23 -13.45 -9.06
N TYR A 34 7.07 -13.83 -9.63
CA TYR A 34 5.93 -14.38 -8.89
C TYR A 34 6.20 -15.77 -8.29
N LYS A 35 7.33 -16.39 -8.67
CA LYS A 35 7.77 -17.70 -8.17
C LYS A 35 8.57 -17.63 -6.87
N ASN A 36 8.81 -16.42 -6.35
CA ASN A 36 9.49 -16.25 -5.07
C ASN A 36 8.67 -16.93 -3.95
N PRO A 37 9.26 -17.79 -3.09
CA PRO A 37 8.54 -18.44 -1.99
C PRO A 37 7.73 -17.46 -1.10
N ASN A 38 8.31 -16.29 -0.83
CA ASN A 38 7.73 -15.21 -0.04
C ASN A 38 6.44 -14.63 -0.69
N VAL A 39 6.39 -14.61 -2.03
CA VAL A 39 5.21 -14.20 -2.80
C VAL A 39 4.19 -15.33 -2.84
N VAL A 40 4.63 -16.56 -3.12
CA VAL A 40 3.75 -17.72 -3.25
C VAL A 40 2.99 -18.00 -1.95
N THR A 41 3.64 -17.89 -0.79
CA THR A 41 3.01 -18.11 0.51
C THR A 41 1.92 -17.07 0.83
N ARG A 42 2.16 -15.78 0.50
CA ARG A 42 1.18 -14.70 0.71
C ARG A 42 0.00 -14.80 -0.23
N MET A 43 0.25 -15.00 -1.52
CA MET A 43 -0.84 -15.14 -2.49
C MET A 43 -1.60 -16.46 -2.30
N GLY A 44 -0.92 -17.52 -1.86
CA GLY A 44 -1.55 -18.76 -1.46
C GLY A 44 -2.56 -18.57 -0.31
N LEU A 45 -2.24 -17.72 0.68
CA LEU A 45 -3.19 -17.33 1.73
C LEU A 45 -4.38 -16.56 1.14
N THR A 46 -4.13 -15.56 0.29
CA THR A 46 -5.18 -14.78 -0.37
C THR A 46 -6.14 -15.67 -1.17
N LEU A 47 -5.60 -16.57 -2.00
CA LEU A 47 -6.40 -17.46 -2.84
C LEU A 47 -7.13 -18.52 -2.03
N SER A 48 -6.52 -19.08 -0.98
CA SER A 48 -7.23 -20.03 -0.11
C SER A 48 -8.45 -19.38 0.55
N LEU A 49 -8.34 -18.11 0.98
CA LEU A 49 -9.48 -17.36 1.52
C LEU A 49 -10.59 -17.17 0.48
N ILE A 50 -10.22 -16.87 -0.78
CA ILE A 50 -11.17 -16.66 -1.88
C ILE A 50 -11.85 -17.98 -2.28
N GLU A 51 -11.07 -19.04 -2.47
CA GLU A 51 -11.53 -20.30 -3.05
C GLU A 51 -12.32 -21.17 -2.06
N ASN A 52 -11.98 -21.12 -0.77
CA ASN A 52 -12.58 -22.03 0.23
C ASN A 52 -12.76 -21.41 1.63
N GLY A 53 -12.55 -20.10 1.79
CA GLY A 53 -12.74 -19.42 3.08
C GLY A 53 -11.75 -19.87 4.16
N SER A 54 -10.60 -20.46 3.78
CA SER A 54 -9.62 -21.01 4.72
C SER A 54 -8.31 -20.23 4.72
N ILE A 55 -7.68 -20.13 5.87
CA ILE A 55 -6.30 -19.62 6.02
C ILE A 55 -5.23 -20.69 5.72
N LYS A 56 -5.63 -21.93 5.43
CA LYS A 56 -4.72 -23.05 5.17
C LYS A 56 -4.25 -23.00 3.71
N ILE A 57 -2.94 -22.97 3.50
CA ILE A 57 -2.32 -22.92 2.16
C ILE A 57 -1.95 -24.31 1.62
N ASN A 58 -2.69 -25.37 2.01
CA ASN A 58 -2.36 -26.76 1.69
C ASN A 58 -2.17 -27.01 0.20
N GLN A 59 -2.98 -26.38 -0.67
CA GLN A 59 -2.88 -26.47 -2.13
C GLN A 59 -1.58 -25.89 -2.68
N TYR A 60 -1.04 -24.86 -2.01
CA TYR A 60 0.15 -24.12 -2.44
C TYR A 60 1.43 -24.60 -1.75
N GLN A 61 1.34 -25.50 -0.77
CA GLN A 61 2.46 -25.86 0.10
C GLN A 61 3.68 -26.39 -0.66
N ARG A 62 3.50 -27.14 -1.75
CA ARG A 62 4.63 -27.69 -2.53
C ARG A 62 5.34 -26.64 -3.37
N ALA A 63 4.68 -25.50 -3.63
CA ALA A 63 5.20 -24.41 -4.45
C ALA A 63 5.99 -23.36 -3.66
N THR A 64 6.10 -23.52 -2.34
CA THR A 64 6.86 -22.62 -1.47
C THR A 64 7.62 -23.37 -0.39
N ILE A 65 8.81 -22.87 -0.05
CA ILE A 65 9.55 -23.25 1.15
C ILE A 65 9.19 -22.36 2.35
N ASP A 66 8.69 -21.15 2.11
CA ASP A 66 8.20 -20.21 3.13
C ASP A 66 6.79 -20.64 3.55
N LYS A 67 6.69 -21.37 4.66
CA LYS A 67 5.43 -21.88 5.23
C LYS A 67 5.60 -22.33 6.68
N ALA A 68 4.54 -22.25 7.46
CA ALA A 68 4.45 -22.87 8.78
C ALA A 68 3.64 -24.17 8.72
N TYR A 69 4.02 -25.18 9.49
CA TYR A 69 3.26 -26.43 9.64
C TYR A 69 2.68 -26.53 11.06
N HIS A 70 1.38 -26.77 11.16
CA HIS A 70 0.70 -26.96 12.44
C HIS A 70 -0.48 -27.93 12.28
N LYS A 71 -0.53 -28.97 13.14
CA LYS A 71 -1.61 -29.97 13.18
C LYS A 71 -2.03 -30.50 11.79
N GLY A 72 -1.07 -30.99 11.00
CA GLY A 72 -1.38 -31.56 9.68
C GLY A 72 -1.62 -30.55 8.55
N ASN A 73 -1.57 -29.25 8.82
CA ASN A 73 -1.89 -28.20 7.85
C ASN A 73 -0.73 -27.22 7.67
N TYR A 74 -0.71 -26.57 6.52
CA TYR A 74 0.28 -25.55 6.15
C TYR A 74 -0.36 -24.16 6.14
N TYR A 75 0.41 -23.17 6.60
CA TYR A 75 -0.02 -21.78 6.74
C TYR A 75 1.04 -20.84 6.18
N SER A 76 0.62 -19.63 5.81
CA SER A 76 1.57 -18.55 5.56
C SER A 76 2.32 -18.24 6.85
N ASP A 77 3.65 -18.16 6.76
CA ASP A 77 4.55 -17.75 7.83
C ASP A 77 4.77 -16.22 7.86
N LYS A 78 4.02 -15.48 7.04
CA LYS A 78 4.14 -14.03 6.90
C LYS A 78 2.97 -13.30 7.56
N ALA A 79 3.21 -12.05 7.92
CA ALA A 79 2.15 -11.15 8.38
C ALA A 79 1.00 -11.08 7.35
N PRO A 80 -0.26 -11.18 7.78
CA PRO A 80 -1.38 -11.45 6.88
C PRO A 80 -1.90 -10.21 6.14
N GLY A 81 -1.52 -9.00 6.56
CA GLY A 81 -2.14 -7.77 6.09
C GLY A 81 -2.07 -7.58 4.58
N LEU A 82 -0.91 -7.85 3.94
CA LEU A 82 -0.82 -7.75 2.48
C LEU A 82 -1.74 -8.76 1.79
N SER A 83 -1.79 -10.00 2.28
CA SER A 83 -2.66 -11.04 1.74
C SER A 83 -4.14 -10.63 1.86
N PHE A 84 -4.53 -9.99 2.96
CA PHE A 84 -5.87 -9.48 3.16
C PHE A 84 -6.18 -8.28 2.25
N THR A 85 -5.25 -7.32 2.11
CA THR A 85 -5.40 -6.19 1.18
C THR A 85 -5.57 -6.65 -0.26
N ALA A 86 -4.95 -7.78 -0.64
CA ALA A 86 -5.01 -8.30 -2.00
C ALA A 86 -6.30 -9.05 -2.35
N ILE A 87 -7.14 -9.43 -1.39
CA ILE A 87 -8.36 -10.22 -1.62
C ILE A 87 -9.23 -9.67 -2.77
N PRO A 88 -9.68 -8.40 -2.76
CA PRO A 88 -10.55 -7.90 -3.82
C PRO A 88 -9.89 -7.95 -5.20
N PHE A 89 -8.59 -7.64 -5.27
CA PHE A 89 -7.86 -7.59 -6.54
C PHE A 89 -7.58 -8.99 -7.09
N ALA A 90 -7.19 -9.93 -6.22
CA ALA A 90 -6.98 -11.31 -6.59
C ALA A 90 -8.29 -11.98 -7.03
N ALA A 91 -9.41 -11.69 -6.34
CA ALA A 91 -10.72 -12.21 -6.71
C ALA A 91 -11.17 -11.70 -8.09
N ILE A 92 -10.96 -10.41 -8.39
CA ILE A 92 -11.26 -9.83 -9.71
C ILE A 92 -10.40 -10.51 -10.79
N ALA A 93 -9.08 -10.63 -10.57
CA ALA A 93 -8.17 -11.23 -11.54
C ALA A 93 -8.50 -12.72 -11.79
N ASP A 94 -8.75 -13.49 -10.74
CA ASP A 94 -9.13 -14.90 -10.83
C ASP A 94 -10.47 -15.08 -11.57
N ALA A 95 -11.48 -14.27 -11.24
CA ALA A 95 -12.78 -14.29 -11.92
C ALA A 95 -12.65 -14.01 -13.42
N VAL A 96 -11.85 -13.01 -13.81
CA VAL A 96 -11.60 -12.68 -15.24
C VAL A 96 -10.90 -13.82 -15.97
N LEU A 97 -9.93 -14.49 -15.32
CA LEU A 97 -9.24 -15.65 -15.90
C LEU A 97 -10.20 -16.83 -16.08
N ARG A 98 -10.97 -17.16 -15.04
CA ARG A 98 -11.92 -18.28 -15.05
C ARG A 98 -13.11 -18.05 -15.97
N PHE A 99 -13.50 -16.80 -16.21
CA PHE A 99 -14.49 -16.46 -17.23
C PHE A 99 -14.03 -16.86 -18.65
N LYS A 100 -12.72 -16.75 -18.94
CA LYS A 100 -12.15 -17.17 -20.24
C LYS A 100 -11.92 -18.67 -20.33
N ASN A 101 -11.55 -19.30 -19.21
CA ASN A 101 -11.32 -20.74 -19.14
C ASN A 101 -11.54 -21.23 -17.70
N THR A 102 -12.62 -21.99 -17.49
CA THR A 102 -13.02 -22.49 -16.16
C THR A 102 -12.06 -23.52 -15.60
N SER A 103 -11.25 -24.17 -16.43
CA SER A 103 -10.34 -25.26 -16.07
C SER A 103 -8.90 -24.79 -15.76
N ILE A 104 -8.68 -23.50 -15.53
CA ILE A 104 -7.35 -22.98 -15.20
C ILE A 104 -6.87 -23.56 -13.86
N SER A 105 -5.69 -24.19 -13.89
CA SER A 105 -4.96 -24.55 -12.69
C SER A 105 -3.98 -23.45 -12.28
N LEU A 106 -4.00 -23.08 -10.99
CA LEU A 106 -3.06 -22.11 -10.42
C LEU A 106 -1.75 -22.78 -9.96
N VAL A 107 -1.76 -24.10 -9.75
CA VAL A 107 -0.60 -24.90 -9.35
C VAL A 107 -0.58 -26.23 -10.11
N GLU A 108 0.55 -26.54 -10.74
CA GLU A 108 0.75 -27.77 -11.51
C GLU A 108 2.05 -28.44 -11.06
N SER A 109 1.96 -29.73 -10.68
CA SER A 109 3.12 -30.52 -10.23
C SER A 109 3.96 -29.82 -9.14
N GLY A 110 3.29 -29.11 -8.22
CA GLY A 110 3.93 -28.38 -7.14
C GLY A 110 4.58 -27.06 -7.54
N LYS A 111 4.31 -26.52 -8.74
CA LYS A 111 4.81 -25.23 -9.21
C LYS A 111 3.65 -24.30 -9.54
N VAL A 112 3.80 -23.01 -9.25
CA VAL A 112 2.79 -22.00 -9.62
C VAL A 112 2.74 -21.79 -11.13
N SER A 113 1.54 -21.67 -11.68
CA SER A 113 1.30 -21.50 -13.12
C SER A 113 1.44 -20.04 -13.56
N ARG A 114 1.33 -19.79 -14.88
CA ARG A 114 1.30 -18.41 -15.42
C ARG A 114 0.05 -17.65 -14.97
N ALA A 115 -1.09 -18.33 -14.81
CA ALA A 115 -2.33 -17.72 -14.33
C ALA A 115 -2.16 -17.18 -12.91
N PHE A 116 -1.49 -17.94 -12.03
CA PHE A 116 -1.09 -17.45 -10.70
C PHE A 116 -0.24 -16.17 -10.80
N GLY A 117 0.72 -16.14 -11.73
CA GLY A 117 1.54 -14.96 -12.00
C GLY A 117 0.74 -13.73 -12.42
N VAL A 118 -0.32 -13.89 -13.22
CA VAL A 118 -1.24 -12.79 -13.61
C VAL A 118 -1.99 -12.24 -12.39
N ILE A 119 -2.49 -13.13 -11.52
CA ILE A 119 -3.17 -12.74 -10.28
C ILE A 119 -2.20 -11.98 -9.36
N VAL A 120 -0.98 -12.48 -9.19
CA VAL A 120 0.09 -11.81 -8.42
C VAL A 120 0.38 -10.43 -9.00
N HIS A 121 0.52 -10.34 -10.32
CA HIS A 121 0.83 -9.06 -10.97
C HIS A 121 -0.26 -8.03 -10.73
N PHE A 122 -1.51 -8.39 -11.04
CA PHE A 122 -2.67 -7.52 -10.84
C PHE A 122 -2.80 -7.09 -9.38
N SER A 123 -2.63 -8.04 -8.45
CA SER A 123 -2.65 -7.74 -7.02
C SER A 123 -1.51 -6.80 -6.62
N THR A 124 -0.31 -6.96 -7.17
CA THR A 124 0.84 -6.08 -6.91
C THR A 124 0.56 -4.65 -7.36
N ILE A 125 -0.02 -4.48 -8.54
CA ILE A 125 -0.38 -3.16 -9.10
C ILE A 125 -1.30 -2.41 -8.14
N PHE A 126 -2.37 -3.06 -7.69
CA PHE A 126 -3.41 -2.40 -6.88
C PHE A 126 -3.15 -2.42 -5.37
N THR A 127 -2.08 -3.08 -4.91
CA THR A 127 -1.61 -3.02 -3.52
C THR A 127 -0.33 -2.20 -3.41
N SER A 128 0.84 -2.83 -3.54
CA SER A 128 2.15 -2.17 -3.43
C SER A 128 2.34 -1.02 -4.41
N GLY A 129 1.99 -1.21 -5.69
CA GLY A 129 2.16 -0.20 -6.73
C GLY A 129 1.31 1.04 -6.49
N LEU A 130 0.00 0.85 -6.32
CA LEU A 130 -0.95 1.94 -6.11
C LEU A 130 -0.66 2.69 -4.81
N SER A 131 -0.44 1.99 -3.70
CA SER A 131 -0.16 2.64 -2.41
C SER A 131 1.13 3.46 -2.46
N THR A 132 2.18 2.96 -3.11
CA THR A 132 3.45 3.70 -3.27
C THR A 132 3.28 4.93 -4.17
N ALA A 133 2.51 4.82 -5.26
CA ALA A 133 2.21 5.96 -6.12
C ALA A 133 1.41 7.04 -5.38
N ILE A 134 0.43 6.65 -4.56
CA ILE A 134 -0.34 7.56 -3.71
C ILE A 134 0.59 8.22 -2.68
N ALA A 135 1.47 7.46 -2.03
CA ALA A 135 2.46 8.01 -1.09
C ALA A 135 3.37 9.05 -1.76
N ALA A 136 3.86 8.77 -2.98
CA ALA A 136 4.66 9.71 -3.76
C ALA A 136 3.88 11.00 -4.10
N LEU A 137 2.61 10.88 -4.47
CA LEU A 137 1.74 12.04 -4.75
C LEU A 137 1.48 12.86 -3.48
N VAL A 138 1.28 12.22 -2.33
CA VAL A 138 1.12 12.91 -1.06
C VAL A 138 2.42 13.60 -0.63
N LEU A 139 3.58 12.98 -0.88
CA LEU A 139 4.89 13.61 -0.68
C LEU A 139 5.04 14.88 -1.52
N TYR A 140 4.62 14.87 -2.78
CA TYR A 140 4.56 16.06 -3.63
C TYR A 140 3.74 17.19 -2.99
N PHE A 141 2.53 16.89 -2.50
CA PHE A 141 1.70 17.91 -1.86
C PHE A 141 2.23 18.38 -0.51
N ILE A 142 2.87 17.51 0.27
CA ILE A 142 3.58 17.91 1.49
C ILE A 142 4.73 18.86 1.16
N ALA A 143 5.55 18.53 0.16
CA ALA A 143 6.67 19.36 -0.27
C ALA A 143 6.19 20.77 -0.68
N LEU A 144 5.13 20.87 -1.47
CA LEU A 144 4.49 22.16 -1.80
C LEU A 144 4.00 22.90 -0.54
N ARG A 145 3.39 22.19 0.40
CA ARG A 145 2.84 22.79 1.63
C ARG A 145 3.92 23.36 2.54
N ILE A 146 5.11 22.75 2.57
CA ILE A 146 6.26 23.26 3.34
C ILE A 146 7.10 24.29 2.58
N GLY A 147 6.61 24.76 1.42
CA GLY A 147 7.22 25.88 0.69
C GLY A 147 8.14 25.49 -0.47
N ALA A 148 8.21 24.22 -0.85
CA ALA A 148 8.98 23.83 -2.04
C ALA A 148 8.35 24.41 -3.33
N SER A 149 9.21 24.67 -4.33
CA SER A 149 8.76 24.96 -5.68
C SER A 149 8.10 23.71 -6.31
N ILE A 150 7.35 23.90 -7.41
CA ILE A 150 6.78 22.77 -8.17
C ILE A 150 7.88 21.81 -8.61
N THR A 151 8.99 22.33 -9.12
CA THR A 151 10.15 21.52 -9.53
C THR A 151 10.75 20.75 -8.35
N GLY A 152 10.91 21.40 -7.19
CA GLY A 152 11.41 20.73 -5.99
C GLY A 152 10.48 19.62 -5.49
N ALA A 153 9.17 19.85 -5.54
CA ALA A 153 8.17 18.85 -5.18
C ALA A 153 8.14 17.68 -6.18
N VAL A 154 8.24 17.94 -7.49
CA VAL A 154 8.37 16.91 -8.53
C VAL A 154 9.65 16.11 -8.32
N PHE A 155 10.77 16.78 -8.05
CA PHE A 155 12.04 16.13 -7.75
C PHE A 155 11.92 15.19 -6.55
N ALA A 156 11.34 15.65 -5.44
CA ALA A 156 11.11 14.81 -4.25
C ALA A 156 10.24 13.58 -4.57
N MET A 157 9.14 13.77 -5.31
CA MET A 157 8.24 12.70 -5.72
C MET A 157 8.92 11.65 -6.61
N LEU A 158 9.67 12.07 -7.62
CA LEU A 158 10.35 11.18 -8.56
C LEU A 158 11.57 10.52 -7.92
N CYS A 159 12.34 11.22 -7.10
CA CYS A 159 13.45 10.65 -6.35
C CYS A 159 12.95 9.54 -5.43
N PHE A 160 11.89 9.79 -4.64
CA PHE A 160 11.26 8.75 -3.84
C PHE A 160 10.81 7.56 -4.70
N GLY A 161 10.03 7.83 -5.76
CA GLY A 161 9.39 6.78 -6.55
C GLY A 161 10.29 5.98 -7.48
N LEU A 162 11.43 6.53 -7.92
CA LEU A 162 12.31 5.90 -8.93
C LEU A 162 13.76 5.72 -8.45
N ALA A 163 14.24 6.56 -7.53
CA ALA A 163 15.64 6.60 -7.10
C ALA A 163 15.85 6.07 -5.67
N THR A 164 14.90 5.32 -5.13
CA THR A 164 15.03 4.61 -3.85
C THR A 164 14.55 3.17 -3.98
N PRO A 165 14.79 2.31 -2.96
CA PRO A 165 14.20 0.97 -2.92
C PRO A 165 12.66 0.93 -3.03
N ALA A 166 11.96 2.06 -2.86
CA ALA A 166 10.51 2.13 -3.03
C ALA A 166 10.06 1.63 -4.41
N TRP A 167 10.81 1.93 -5.48
CA TRP A 167 10.51 1.42 -6.82
C TRP A 167 10.52 -0.12 -6.87
N GLY A 168 11.58 -0.71 -6.30
CA GLY A 168 11.75 -2.16 -6.25
C GLY A 168 10.60 -2.82 -5.47
N TRP A 169 10.24 -2.27 -4.32
CA TRP A 169 9.15 -2.82 -3.50
C TRP A 169 7.75 -2.53 -4.06
N ALA A 170 7.57 -1.46 -4.83
CA ALA A 170 6.30 -1.17 -5.52
C ALA A 170 5.97 -2.20 -6.60
N THR A 171 6.99 -2.83 -7.20
CA THR A 171 6.87 -3.84 -8.27
C THR A 171 6.91 -5.29 -7.74
N ALA A 172 6.86 -5.47 -6.42
CA ALA A 172 6.93 -6.76 -5.75
C ALA A 172 5.73 -6.99 -4.83
N PHE A 173 5.18 -8.20 -4.83
CA PHE A 173 4.11 -8.60 -3.91
C PHE A 173 4.66 -8.90 -2.49
N PHE A 174 5.18 -7.85 -1.85
CA PHE A 174 5.80 -7.85 -0.53
C PHE A 174 5.17 -6.77 0.36
N GLY A 175 5.20 -6.98 1.68
CA GLY A 175 4.57 -6.08 2.64
C GLY A 175 5.24 -4.70 2.75
N HIS A 176 6.52 -4.59 2.38
CA HIS A 176 7.34 -3.40 2.68
C HIS A 176 6.81 -2.10 2.08
N ALA A 177 6.46 -2.08 0.79
CA ALA A 177 5.95 -0.90 0.11
C ALA A 177 4.58 -0.47 0.68
N THR A 178 3.68 -1.43 0.85
CA THR A 178 2.34 -1.18 1.39
C THR A 178 2.39 -0.67 2.84
N ALA A 179 3.18 -1.32 3.71
CA ALA A 179 3.34 -0.89 5.10
C ALA A 179 3.97 0.51 5.20
N SER A 180 5.03 0.77 4.43
CA SER A 180 5.69 2.09 4.38
C SER A 180 4.73 3.17 3.90
N SER A 181 3.90 2.87 2.89
CA SER A 181 2.88 3.79 2.38
C SER A 181 1.82 4.06 3.44
N CYS A 182 1.33 3.04 4.16
CA CYS A 182 0.40 3.22 5.27
C CYS A 182 0.98 4.11 6.38
N LEU A 183 2.23 3.88 6.79
CA LEU A 183 2.92 4.74 7.77
C LEU A 183 3.01 6.19 7.30
N PHE A 184 3.48 6.40 6.06
CA PHE A 184 3.66 7.73 5.50
C PHE A 184 2.34 8.47 5.32
N LEU A 185 1.30 7.79 4.84
CA LEU A 185 -0.04 8.39 4.67
C LEU A 185 -0.68 8.71 6.03
N GLY A 186 -0.52 7.85 7.04
CA GLY A 186 -0.96 8.14 8.41
C GLY A 186 -0.26 9.39 8.96
N PHE A 187 1.07 9.46 8.83
CA PHE A 187 1.84 10.65 9.19
C PHE A 187 1.40 11.90 8.41
N ALA A 188 1.19 11.79 7.11
CA ALA A 188 0.78 12.89 6.24
C ALA A 188 -0.58 13.48 6.65
N ILE A 189 -1.52 12.63 7.07
CA ILE A 189 -2.82 13.06 7.58
C ILE A 189 -2.65 13.82 8.90
N ILE A 190 -1.86 13.29 9.84
CA ILE A 190 -1.56 13.98 11.11
C ILE A 190 -0.88 15.34 10.85
N PHE A 191 0.08 15.37 9.92
CA PHE A 191 0.75 16.58 9.49
C PHE A 191 -0.24 17.59 8.88
N HIS A 192 -1.17 17.13 8.04
CA HIS A 192 -2.21 17.97 7.45
C HIS A 192 -3.11 18.58 8.53
N LEU A 193 -3.61 17.77 9.47
CA LEU A 193 -4.47 18.22 10.56
C LEU A 193 -3.81 19.31 11.39
N ARG A 194 -2.52 19.14 11.73
CA ARG A 194 -1.73 20.13 12.47
C ARG A 194 -1.54 21.47 11.76
N HIS A 195 -1.75 21.55 10.45
CA HIS A 195 -1.54 22.80 9.70
C HIS A 195 -2.84 23.35 9.11
N SER A 196 -4.00 22.77 9.47
CA SER A 196 -5.30 23.13 8.91
C SER A 196 -6.22 23.67 10.01
N PRO A 197 -7.02 24.72 9.76
CA PRO A 197 -7.93 25.26 10.78
C PRO A 197 -8.83 24.17 11.38
N ALA A 198 -9.07 24.24 12.68
CA ALA A 198 -9.87 23.30 13.45
C ALA A 198 -11.24 22.98 12.80
N ASP A 199 -11.55 21.69 12.66
CA ASP A 199 -12.89 21.22 12.24
C ASP A 199 -13.16 19.86 12.87
N ALA A 200 -14.12 19.79 13.81
CA ALA A 200 -14.33 18.60 14.62
C ALA A 200 -14.64 17.34 13.79
N ARG A 201 -15.46 17.47 12.73
CA ARG A 201 -15.88 16.33 11.91
C ARG A 201 -14.74 15.84 11.03
N ARG A 202 -14.04 16.76 10.37
CA ARG A 202 -12.86 16.44 9.55
C ARG A 202 -11.75 15.84 10.41
N ASP A 203 -11.46 16.47 11.55
CA ASP A 203 -10.38 16.06 12.45
C ASP A 203 -10.64 14.65 13.01
N ALA A 204 -11.87 14.33 13.40
CA ALA A 204 -12.24 12.98 13.84
C ALA A 204 -12.12 11.95 12.71
N CYS A 205 -12.64 12.26 11.52
CA CYS A 205 -12.58 11.36 10.37
C CYS A 205 -11.13 11.07 9.93
N PHE A 206 -10.31 12.11 9.82
CA PHE A 206 -8.93 11.99 9.41
C PHE A 206 -8.06 11.37 10.50
N GLY A 207 -8.32 11.68 11.78
CA GLY A 207 -7.68 11.02 12.91
C GLY A 207 -7.94 9.51 12.92
N PHE A 208 -9.20 9.11 12.70
CA PHE A 208 -9.56 7.69 12.55
C PHE A 208 -8.84 7.05 11.37
N LEU A 209 -8.83 7.70 10.19
CA LEU A 209 -8.13 7.18 9.01
C LEU A 209 -6.63 7.04 9.25
N ALA A 210 -6.00 8.02 9.90
CA ALA A 210 -4.59 7.95 10.27
C ALA A 210 -4.32 6.76 11.21
N GLY A 211 -5.12 6.61 12.26
CA GLY A 211 -5.01 5.46 13.18
C GLY A 211 -5.21 4.11 12.49
N ALA A 212 -6.17 4.03 11.57
CA ALA A 212 -6.42 2.83 10.78
C ALA A 212 -5.24 2.49 9.87
N LEU A 213 -4.65 3.48 9.18
CA LEU A 213 -3.47 3.28 8.35
C LEU A 213 -2.25 2.83 9.18
N LEU A 214 -1.97 3.48 10.31
CA LEU A 214 -0.87 3.10 11.18
C LEU A 214 -1.05 1.68 11.74
N SER A 215 -2.27 1.33 12.15
CA SER A 215 -2.58 -0.02 12.62
C SER A 215 -2.45 -1.05 11.49
N TRP A 216 -2.93 -0.71 10.29
CA TRP A 216 -2.84 -1.60 9.13
C TRP A 216 -1.40 -1.85 8.69
N ALA A 217 -0.51 -0.85 8.82
CA ALA A 217 0.92 -1.04 8.58
C ALA A 217 1.48 -2.20 9.42
N VAL A 218 1.09 -2.28 10.71
CA VAL A 218 1.51 -3.35 11.64
C VAL A 218 0.96 -4.71 11.23
N VAL A 219 -0.28 -4.76 10.75
CA VAL A 219 -0.89 -6.01 10.25
C VAL A 219 -0.21 -6.48 8.96
N VAL A 220 0.23 -5.56 8.10
CA VAL A 220 0.98 -5.85 6.87
C VAL A 220 2.41 -6.29 7.18
N GLU A 221 3.04 -5.69 8.18
CA GLU A 221 4.43 -5.90 8.54
C GLU A 221 4.65 -5.62 10.04
N PHE A 222 4.89 -6.66 10.84
CA PHE A 222 4.99 -6.53 12.29
C PHE A 222 6.14 -5.61 12.74
N THR A 223 7.22 -5.56 11.96
CA THR A 223 8.37 -4.69 12.25
C THR A 223 8.03 -3.20 12.16
N SER A 224 6.90 -2.83 11.52
CA SER A 224 6.42 -1.44 11.46
C SER A 224 5.80 -0.93 12.77
N ALA A 225 5.58 -1.79 13.77
CA ALA A 225 4.98 -1.41 15.05
C ALA A 225 5.72 -0.27 15.75
N ILE A 226 7.06 -0.25 15.68
CA ILE A 226 7.89 0.80 16.28
C ILE A 226 7.60 2.14 15.60
N SER A 227 7.64 2.18 14.27
CA SER A 227 7.36 3.39 13.49
C SER A 227 5.93 3.87 13.68
N ALA A 228 4.96 2.96 13.72
CA ALA A 228 3.55 3.28 13.98
C ALA A 228 3.38 3.90 15.39
N ALA A 229 4.03 3.33 16.41
CA ALA A 229 4.01 3.87 17.77
C ALA A 229 4.64 5.26 17.84
N MET A 230 5.78 5.48 17.19
CA MET A 230 6.43 6.81 17.14
C MET A 230 5.52 7.87 16.51
N ILE A 231 4.87 7.54 15.38
CA ILE A 231 3.93 8.45 14.72
C ILE A 231 2.68 8.68 15.60
N GLY A 232 2.18 7.64 16.28
CA GLY A 232 1.07 7.75 17.22
C GLY A 232 1.39 8.65 18.41
N ILE A 233 2.58 8.51 19.00
CA ILE A 233 3.07 9.38 20.08
C ILE A 233 3.17 10.83 19.59
N TYR A 234 3.74 11.05 18.40
CA TYR A 234 3.78 12.38 17.78
C TYR A 234 2.38 12.98 17.59
N ALA A 235 1.40 12.18 17.15
CA ALA A 235 0.01 12.61 17.01
C ALA A 235 -0.61 13.02 18.36
N LEU A 236 -0.40 12.24 19.41
CA LEU A 236 -0.91 12.54 20.76
C LEU A 236 -0.26 13.81 21.32
N MET A 237 1.06 13.95 21.22
CA MET A 237 1.79 15.12 21.69
C MET A 237 1.33 16.40 21.00
N THR A 238 1.08 16.33 19.69
CA THR A 238 0.61 17.49 18.91
C THR A 238 -0.88 17.78 19.13
N GLY A 239 -1.72 16.76 19.32
CA GLY A 239 -3.13 16.91 19.64
C GLY A 239 -3.40 17.54 21.02
N ILE A 240 -2.57 17.24 22.03
CA ILE A 240 -2.68 17.85 23.36
C ILE A 240 -2.38 19.36 23.32
N HIS A 241 -1.39 19.78 22.53
CA HIS A 241 -1.08 21.20 22.35
C HIS A 241 -2.18 21.94 21.59
N TRP A 242 -2.79 21.27 20.62
CA TRP A 242 -3.87 21.79 19.80
C TRP A 242 -5.11 22.17 20.60
N ASP A 243 -5.52 21.32 21.55
CA ASP A 243 -6.70 21.56 22.39
C ASP A 243 -6.47 22.72 23.37
N ARG A 244 -5.26 22.86 23.90
CA ARG A 244 -4.88 23.98 24.78
C ARG A 244 -4.93 25.33 24.09
N SER A 245 -4.53 25.41 22.82
CA SER A 245 -4.64 26.64 22.01
C SER A 245 -6.08 27.00 21.60
N ARG A 246 -7.06 26.12 21.84
CA ARG A 246 -8.49 26.39 21.60
C ARG A 246 -9.23 26.91 22.84
N GLN A 247 -8.62 26.80 24.03
CA GLN A 247 -9.23 27.23 25.31
C GLN A 247 -8.79 28.63 25.77
N ILE A 248 -7.96 29.32 24.97
CA ILE A 248 -7.52 30.72 25.16
C ILE A 248 -8.12 31.55 24.04
#